data_AF-A0A0B3S121-F1
#
_entry.id   AF-A0A0B3S121-F1
#
_cell.length_a   1.000
_cell.length_b   1.000
_cell.length_c   1.000
_cell.angle_alpha   90.00
_cell.angle_beta   90.00
_cell.angle_gamma   90.00
#
_symmetry.space_group_name_H-M   'P 1'
#
loop_
_entity.id
_entity.type
_entity.pdbx_description
1 polymer ?
#
loop_
_entity_poly.entity_id
_entity_poly.type
_entity_poly.pdbx_seq_one_letter_code
_entity_poly.pdbx_strand_id
1 'polypeptide(L)' 'MDMDGRYFADRRQVRRRPKQTERGITMGFVVCEVCDWLNDEAAEEIAEALNMHMDAHPEKH' A
#
# COMPACT_ATOMS: atom_id res chain seq x y z
N MET A 1 9.03 7.94 -10.65
CA MET A 1 8.26 7.41 -9.51
C MET A 1 7.88 5.99 -9.89
N ASP A 2 8.27 5.01 -9.11
CA ASP A 2 7.94 3.60 -9.40
C ASP A 2 6.43 3.39 -9.31
N MET A 3 5.82 2.85 -10.37
CA MET A 3 4.38 2.55 -10.48
C MET A 3 4.13 1.04 -10.30
N ASP A 4 4.64 0.52 -9.18
CA ASP A 4 4.69 -0.91 -8.84
C ASP A 4 3.40 -1.41 -8.15
N GLY A 5 2.50 -0.51 -7.76
CA GLY A 5 1.28 -0.86 -7.01
C GLY A 5 1.52 -1.30 -5.56
N ARG A 6 2.75 -1.16 -5.03
CA ARG A 6 3.10 -1.56 -3.66
C ARG A 6 2.56 -0.58 -2.61
N TYR A 7 2.41 -1.08 -1.40
CA TYR A 7 1.95 -0.31 -0.25
C TYR A 7 3.13 0.35 0.45
N PHE A 8 2.93 1.57 0.96
CA PHE A 8 3.90 2.30 1.75
C PHE A 8 3.21 3.10 2.84
N ALA A 9 3.91 3.32 3.95
CA ALA A 9 3.47 4.21 5.00
C ALA A 9 3.82 5.67 4.64
N ASP A 10 2.89 6.57 4.93
CA ASP A 10 3.04 8.02 4.82
C ASP A 10 2.40 8.63 6.07
N ARG A 11 3.24 8.93 7.07
CA ARG A 11 2.80 9.30 8.42
C ARG A 11 1.91 8.20 9.00
N ARG A 12 0.64 8.51 9.28
CA ARG A 12 -0.38 7.59 9.83
C ARG A 12 -1.20 6.90 8.75
N GLN A 13 -0.83 7.01 7.48
CA GLN A 13 -1.62 6.47 6.38
C GLN A 13 -0.85 5.36 5.67
N VAL A 14 -1.57 4.30 5.32
CA VAL A 14 -1.07 3.30 4.38
C VAL A 14 -1.63 3.64 3.01
N ARG A 15 -0.73 3.85 2.05
CA ARG A 15 -1.07 4.28 0.70
C ARG A 15 -0.60 3.24 -0.28
N ARG A 16 -1.38 3.03 -1.34
CA ARG A 16 -0.99 2.21 -2.47
C ARG A 16 -0.40 3.10 -3.56
N ARG A 17 0.77 2.75 -4.09
CA ARG A 17 1.34 3.43 -5.26
C ARG A 17 0.46 3.20 -6.49
N PRO A 18 0.48 4.11 -7.48
CA PRO A 18 -0.13 3.82 -8.77
C PRO A 18 0.46 2.53 -9.36
N LYS A 19 -0.35 1.76 -10.08
CA LYS A 19 0.09 0.55 -10.79
C LYS A 19 -0.08 0.74 -12.28
N GLN A 20 0.98 0.51 -13.04
CA GLN A 20 0.86 0.44 -14.50
C GLN A 20 0.31 -0.92 -14.90
N THR A 21 -0.73 -0.92 -15.73
CA THR A 21 -1.38 -2.11 -16.29
C THR A 21 -1.40 -2.01 -17.80
N GLU A 22 -1.68 -3.13 -18.49
CA GLU A 22 -1.83 -3.13 -19.97
C GLU A 22 -2.91 -2.17 -20.47
N ARG A 23 -3.92 -1.87 -19.63
CA ARG A 23 -5.06 -1.01 -19.97
C ARG A 23 -4.86 0.46 -19.59
N GLY A 24 -3.74 0.80 -18.95
CA GLY A 24 -3.45 2.15 -18.46
C GLY A 24 -2.93 2.20 -17.02
N ILE A 25 -3.00 3.36 -16.38
CA ILE A 25 -2.51 3.57 -15.01
C ILE A 25 -3.67 3.50 -14.02
N THR A 26 -3.59 2.57 -13.08
CA THR A 26 -4.47 2.56 -11.90
C THR A 26 -3.88 3.52 -10.88
N MET A 27 -4.64 4.56 -10.54
CA MET A 27 -4.20 5.57 -9.56
C MET A 27 -4.08 4.98 -8.17
N GLY A 28 -3.05 5.43 -7.43
CA GLY A 28 -2.87 5.09 -6.03
C GLY A 28 -3.98 5.70 -5.16
N PHE A 29 -4.27 5.06 -4.03
CA PHE A 29 -5.30 5.50 -3.07
C PHE A 29 -4.85 5.25 -1.62
N VAL A 30 -5.50 5.95 -0.68
CA VAL A 30 -5.33 5.70 0.76
C VAL A 30 -6.10 4.44 1.10
N VAL A 31 -5.40 3.45 1.65
CA VAL A 31 -5.95 2.13 1.98
C VAL A 31 -6.54 2.15 3.37
N CYS A 32 -5.79 2.68 4.33
CA CYS A 32 -6.24 2.87 5.70
C CYS A 32 -5.51 4.04 6.36
N GLU A 33 -6.15 4.61 7.36
CA GLU A 33 -5.58 5.60 8.27
C GLU A 33 -5.55 4.98 9.66
N VAL A 34 -4.39 5.03 10.29
CA VAL A 34 -4.15 4.45 11.61
C VAL A 34 -4.66 5.46 12.66
N CYS A 35 -5.48 5.00 13.60
CA CYS A 35 -6.06 5.84 14.65
C CYS A 35 -4.99 6.56 15.49
N ASP A 36 -5.36 7.73 16.05
CA ASP A 36 -4.47 8.62 16.82
C ASP A 36 -3.72 8.00 18.01
N TRP A 37 -4.16 6.82 18.48
CA TRP A 37 -3.57 6.10 19.60
C TRP A 37 -2.47 5.10 19.21
N LEU A 38 -2.24 4.92 17.92
CA LEU A 38 -1.20 4.05 17.38
C LEU A 38 -0.03 4.89 16.85
N ASN A 39 1.18 4.38 17.04
CA ASN A 39 2.41 5.03 16.59
C ASN A 39 2.56 4.94 15.06
N ASP A 40 3.43 5.78 14.50
CA ASP A 40 3.69 5.79 13.04
C ASP A 40 4.24 4.43 12.54
N GLU A 41 4.88 3.65 13.42
CA GLU A 41 5.34 2.27 13.14
C GLU A 41 4.18 1.32 12.78
N ALA A 42 2.98 1.53 13.33
CA ALA A 42 1.83 0.69 12.99
C ALA A 42 1.43 0.82 11.51
N ALA A 43 1.59 1.99 10.90
CA ALA A 43 1.35 2.17 9.47
C ALA A 43 2.39 1.42 8.63
N GLU A 44 3.65 1.38 9.08
CA GLU A 44 4.73 0.63 8.43
C GLU A 44 4.45 -0.87 8.50
N GLU A 45 4.10 -1.41 9.66
CA GLU A 45 3.77 -2.83 9.83
C GLU A 45 2.59 -3.26 8.96
N ILE A 46 1.53 -2.43 8.87
CA ILE A 46 0.39 -2.72 8.01
C ILE A 46 0.80 -2.70 6.53
N ALA A 47 1.62 -1.73 6.10
CA ALA A 47 2.11 -1.66 4.73
C ALA A 47 2.96 -2.90 4.38
N GLU A 48 3.83 -3.34 5.29
CA GLU A 48 4.62 -4.57 5.12
C GLU A 48 3.74 -5.81 5.03
N ALA A 49 2.77 -5.98 5.92
CA ALA A 49 1.85 -7.12 5.91
C ALA A 49 1.03 -7.18 4.60
N LEU A 50 0.59 -6.03 4.09
CA LEU A 50 -0.11 -5.94 2.81
C LEU A 50 0.79 -6.31 1.62
N ASN A 51 2.05 -5.87 1.64
CA ASN A 51 3.03 -6.26 0.62
C ASN A 51 3.34 -7.76 0.68
N MET A 52 3.48 -8.34 1.89
CA MET A 52 3.66 -9.79 2.05
C MET A 52 2.45 -10.58 1.52
N HIS A 53 1.23 -10.11 1.78
CA HIS A 53 0.02 -10.72 1.22
C HIS A 53 -0.01 -10.64 -0.30
N MET A 54 0.38 -9.49 -0.87
CA MET A 54 0.45 -9.28 -2.31
C MET A 54 1.49 -10.20 -2.97
N ASP A 55 2.66 -10.37 -2.34
CA ASP A 55 3.71 -11.27 -2.83
C ASP A 55 3.31 -12.75 -2.69
N ALA A 56 2.52 -13.10 -1.66
CA ALA A 56 2.00 -14.46 -1.47
C ALA A 56 0.82 -14.81 -2.39
N HIS A 57 0.07 -13.81 -2.88
CA HIS A 57 -1.11 -13.97 -3.73
C HIS A 57 -1.06 -13.06 -4.98
N PRO A 58 -0.09 -13.26 -5.87
CA PRO A 58 0.08 -12.40 -7.05
C PRO A 58 -1.13 -12.42 -7.99
N GLU A 59 -1.92 -13.49 -8.00
CA GLU A 59 -3.09 -13.66 -8.87
C GLU A 59 -4.28 -12.75 -8.51
N LYS A 60 -4.29 -12.15 -7.32
CA LYS A 60 -5.39 -11.31 -6.82
C LYS A 60 -5.17 -9.82 -7.08
N HIS A 61 -4.07 -9.41 -7.74
CA HIS A 61 -3.60 -8.02 -7.73
C HIS A 61 -3.16 -7.44 -9.07
#